data_AF-A0A0L1JKP4-F1
#
_entry.id   AF-A0A0L1JKP4-F1
#
_cell.length_a   1.000
_cell.length_b   1.000
_cell.length_c   1.000
_cell.angle_alpha   90.00
_cell.angle_beta   90.00
_cell.angle_gamma   90.00
#
_symmetry.space_group_name_H-M   'P 1'
#
loop_
_entity.id
_entity.type
_entity.pdbx_description
1 polymer ?
#
loop_
_entity_poly.entity_id
_entity_poly.type
_entity_poly.pdbx_seq_one_letter_code
_entity_poly.pdbx_strand_id
1 'polypeptide(L)' 'MGHGPTRGELLFRLAFSLAGLVLLAVALFVRGVPQGPALVEVVVVAGGFFGGTAVWTLWKLGKAK' A
#
# COMPACT_ATOMS: atom_id res chain seq x y z
N MET A 1 -16.49 -19.99 -13.76
CA MET A 1 -15.03 -20.17 -13.64
C MET A 1 -14.50 -19.02 -12.80
N GLY A 2 -14.24 -19.25 -11.51
CA GLY A 2 -13.82 -18.19 -10.60
C GLY A 2 -12.37 -17.80 -10.87
N HIS A 3 -12.16 -16.79 -11.72
CA HIS A 3 -10.83 -16.22 -12.01
C HIS A 3 -10.36 -15.39 -10.83
N GLY A 4 -9.99 -16.06 -9.73
CA GLY A 4 -9.29 -15.42 -8.63
C GLY A 4 -7.91 -14.92 -9.08
N PRO A 5 -7.40 -13.83 -8.49
CA PRO A 5 -6.09 -13.30 -8.84
C PRO A 5 -5.02 -14.37 -8.61
N THR A 6 -4.12 -14.51 -9.57
CA THR A 6 -3.00 -15.46 -9.46
C THR A 6 -2.03 -15.04 -8.35
N ARG A 7 -1.27 -15.99 -7.80
CA ARG A 7 -0.24 -15.69 -6.78
C ARG A 7 0.77 -14.63 -7.27
N GLY A 8 1.10 -14.64 -8.56
CA GLY A 8 1.98 -13.65 -9.18
C GLY A 8 1.40 -12.23 -9.16
N GLU A 9 0.12 -12.07 -9.51
CA GLU A 9 -0.56 -10.76 -9.41
C GLU A 9 -0.65 -10.25 -7.97
N LEU A 10 -0.91 -11.14 -7.01
CA LEU A 10 -0.92 -10.77 -5.59
C LEU A 10 0.46 -10.29 -5.14
N LEU A 11 1.53 -11.01 -5.48
CA LEU A 11 2.90 -10.59 -5.14
C LEU A 11 3.28 -9.26 -5.80
N PHE A 12 2.90 -9.05 -7.07
CA PHE A 12 3.13 -7.77 -7.76
C PHE A 12 2.38 -6.61 -7.07
N ARG A 13 1.10 -6.80 -6.74
CA ARG A 13 0.29 -5.81 -6.01
C ARG A 13 0.87 -5.50 -4.64
N LEU A 14 1.38 -6.51 -3.95
CA LEU A 14 2.05 -6.33 -2.66
C LEU A 14 3.34 -5.52 -2.81
N ALA A 15 4.20 -5.89 -3.76
CA ALA A 15 5.46 -5.20 -4.02
C ALA A 15 5.24 -3.73 -4.42
N PHE A 16 4.26 -3.47 -5.30
CA PHE A 16 3.90 -2.11 -5.71
C PHE A 16 3.35 -1.29 -4.54
N SER A 17 2.50 -1.89 -3.70
CA SER A 17 1.98 -1.20 -2.51
C SER A 17 3.07 -0.89 -1.48
N LEU A 18 4.00 -1.83 -1.26
CA LEU A 18 5.14 -1.61 -0.38
C LEU A 18 6.06 -0.51 -0.93
N ALA A 19 6.33 -0.50 -2.23
CA ALA A 19 7.11 0.57 -2.87
C ALA A 19 6.42 1.94 -2.67
N GLY A 20 5.10 2.02 -2.86
CA GLY A 20 4.32 3.24 -2.60
C GLY A 20 4.40 3.71 -1.14
N LEU A 21 4.31 2.80 -0.17
CA LEU A 21 4.47 3.13 1.26
C LEU A 21 5.88 3.59 1.60
N VAL A 22 6.90 2.96 1.02
CA VAL A 22 8.31 3.37 1.22
C VAL A 22 8.52 4.76 0.64
N LEU A 23 8.03 5.04 -0.57
CA LEU A 23 8.13 6.37 -1.16
C LEU A 23 7.37 7.42 -0.34
N LEU A 24 6.20 7.09 0.22
CA LEU A 24 5.48 7.97 1.14
C LEU A 24 6.30 8.26 2.40
N ALA A 25 6.88 7.23 3.02
CA ALA A 25 7.72 7.38 4.20
C ALA A 25 8.97 8.22 3.93
N VAL A 26 9.65 7.98 2.79
CA VAL A 26 10.81 8.77 2.35
C VAL A 26 10.40 10.21 2.07
N ALA A 27 9.25 10.45 1.43
CA ALA A 27 8.76 11.80 1.18
C ALA A 27 8.51 12.57 2.48
N LEU A 28 7.90 11.93 3.48
CA LEU A 28 7.68 12.52 4.81
C LEU A 28 9.01 12.74 5.56
N PHE A 29 9.99 11.86 5.39
CA PHE A 29 11.30 12.00 6.03
C PHE A 29 12.12 13.15 5.41
N VAL A 30 12.16 13.23 4.08
CA VAL A 30 12.96 14.22 3.34
C VAL A 30 12.33 15.61 3.37
N ARG A 31 11.01 15.71 3.20
CA ARG A 31 10.30 17.00 3.17
C ARG A 31 9.80 17.43 4.55
N GLY A 32 9.94 16.57 5.55
CA GLY A 32 9.30 16.74 6.85
C GLY A 32 7.80 16.45 6.80
N VAL A 33 7.17 16.54 7.98
CA VAL A 33 5.72 16.41 8.19
C VAL A 33 5.08 17.74 7.75
N PRO A 34 4.45 17.85 6.56
CA PRO A 34 3.67 19.03 6.20
C PRO A 34 2.71 19.47 7.31
N GLN A 35 2.71 20.76 7.62
CA GLN A 35 1.80 21.32 8.62
C GLN A 35 0.49 21.69 7.94
N GLY A 36 -0.62 21.07 8.37
CA GLY A 36 -1.97 21.36 7.87
C GLY A 36 -2.72 20.16 7.26
N PRO A 37 -3.89 20.40 6.64
CA PRO A 37 -4.79 19.36 6.14
C PRO A 37 -4.18 18.45 5.07
N ALA A 38 -3.29 19.01 4.25
CA ALA A 38 -2.64 18.32 3.14
C ALA A 38 -1.83 17.09 3.59
N LEU A 39 -1.26 17.11 4.80
CA LEU A 39 -0.59 15.93 5.34
C LEU A 39 -1.59 14.82 5.63
N VAL A 40 -2.68 15.17 6.30
CA VAL A 40 -3.73 14.21 6.64
C VAL A 40 -4.28 13.61 5.36
N GLU A 41 -4.58 14.40 4.35
CA GLU A 41 -5.07 13.89 3.07
C GLU A 41 -4.07 12.96 2.38
N VAL A 42 -2.80 13.37 2.23
CA VAL A 42 -1.81 12.57 1.52
C VAL A 42 -1.49 11.29 2.29
N VAL A 43 -1.31 11.36 3.61
CA VAL A 43 -0.97 10.19 4.42
C VAL A 43 -2.17 9.26 4.60
N VAL A 44 -3.38 9.78 4.80
CA VAL A 44 -4.58 8.95 4.93
C VAL A 44 -4.95 8.31 3.59
N VAL A 45 -4.92 9.06 2.49
CA VAL A 45 -5.26 8.51 1.17
C VAL A 45 -4.16 7.57 0.68
N ALA A 46 -2.89 7.99 0.66
CA ALA A 46 -1.82 7.13 0.17
C ALA A 46 -1.55 5.97 1.14
N GLY A 47 -1.48 6.24 2.44
CA GLY A 47 -1.27 5.22 3.46
C GLY A 47 -2.46 4.25 3.56
N GLY A 48 -3.70 4.75 3.48
CA GLY A 48 -4.90 3.92 3.44
C GLY A 48 -5.00 3.09 2.17
N PHE A 49 -4.71 3.67 1.01
CA PHE A 49 -4.78 2.96 -0.26
C PHE A 49 -3.68 1.90 -0.39
N PHE A 50 -2.41 2.29 -0.22
CA PHE A 50 -1.29 1.35 -0.34
C PHE A 50 -1.23 0.39 0.85
N GLY A 51 -1.44 0.89 2.08
CA GLY A 51 -1.47 0.05 3.29
C GLY A 51 -2.65 -0.93 3.30
N GLY A 52 -3.86 -0.44 2.99
CA GLY A 52 -5.04 -1.29 2.88
C GLY A 52 -4.89 -2.36 1.79
N THR A 53 -4.35 -1.98 0.63
CA THR A 53 -4.07 -2.93 -0.46
C THR A 53 -3.01 -3.95 -0.07
N ALA A 54 -1.94 -3.55 0.62
CA ALA A 54 -0.89 -4.46 1.09
C ALA A 54 -1.44 -5.47 2.11
N VAL A 55 -2.20 -5.01 3.11
CA VAL A 55 -2.82 -5.87 4.13
C VAL A 55 -3.81 -6.85 3.50
N TRP A 56 -4.68 -6.38 2.61
CA TRP A 56 -5.64 -7.22 1.91
C TRP A 56 -4.95 -8.29 1.06
N THR A 57 -3.86 -7.90 0.39
CA THR A 57 -3.07 -8.80 -0.45
C THR A 57 -2.35 -9.86 0.39
N LEU A 58 -1.75 -9.49 1.53
CA LEU A 58 -1.15 -10.42 2.49
C LEU A 58 -2.19 -11.41 3.04
N TRP A 59 -3.39 -10.93 3.40
CA TRP A 59 -4.47 -11.78 3.88
C TRP A 59 -4.91 -12.81 2.82
N LYS A 60 -5.07 -12.38 1.57
CA LYS A 60 -5.36 -13.26 0.43
C LYS A 60 -4.24 -14.27 0.18
N LEU A 61 -2.97 -13.84 0.26
CA LEU A 61 -1.81 -14.71 0.06
C LEU A 61 -1.74 -15.79 1.16
N GLY A 62 -2.05 -15.43 2.42
CA GLY A 62 -2.12 -16.35 3.54
C GLY A 62 -3.27 -17.36 3.43
N LYS A 63 -4.42 -16.97 2.89
CA LYS A 63 -5.55 -17.87 2.59
C LYS A 63 -5.38 -18.70 1.32
N ALA A 64 -4.46 -18.32 0.44
CA ALA A 64 -4.17 -19.07 -0.79
C ALA A 64 -3.15 -20.20 -0.57
N LYS A 65 -2.68 -20.39 0.68
CA LYS A 65 -1.76 -21.45 1.10
C LYS A 65 -2.51 -22.73 1.43
#